data_AF-A0A2E5PKL1-F1
#
_entry.id   AF-A0A2E5PKL1-F1
#
_cell.length_a   1.000
_cell.length_b   1.000
_cell.length_c   1.000
_cell.angle_alpha   90.00
_cell.angle_beta   90.00
_cell.angle_gamma   90.00
#
_symmetry.space_group_name_H-M   'P 1'
#
loop_
_entity.id
_entity.type
_entity.pdbx_description
1 polymer ?
#
loop_
_entity_poly.entity_id
_entity_poly.type
_entity_poly.pdbx_seq_one_letter_code
_entity_poly.pdbx_strand_id
1 'polypeptide(L)'
;MAGELLPYAVLVGLLLLGTYLYFIASRNREAELRQALRKHEIELQDAQQLLKYAARRHMGEVGRLENARRGMCSPPSSQSNGTMFREAKSSFARLFHPDWAEGDIREREIRAEMFKQFWAELERIERRA
;
A
#
# COMPACT_ATOMS: atom_id res chain seq x y z
N MET A 1 0.78 -70.94 14.27
CA MET A 1 1.90 -70.02 14.01
C MET A 1 1.46 -68.69 13.38
N ALA A 2 0.51 -68.64 12.44
CA ALA A 2 0.06 -67.37 11.84
C ALA A 2 -0.80 -66.47 12.75
N GLY A 3 -1.44 -67.01 13.79
CA GLY A 3 -2.35 -66.26 14.67
C GLY A 3 -1.69 -65.32 15.69
N GLU A 4 -0.42 -65.54 16.03
CA GLU A 4 0.26 -64.76 17.09
C GLU A 4 0.89 -63.45 16.59
N LEU A 5 1.05 -63.28 15.28
CA LEU A 5 1.64 -62.06 14.68
C LEU A 5 0.60 -60.97 14.38
N LEU A 6 -0.67 -61.34 14.29
CA LEU A 6 -1.79 -60.45 14.02
C LEU A 6 -1.92 -59.29 15.04
N PRO A 7 -1.80 -59.50 16.37
CA PRO A 7 -1.88 -58.39 17.33
C PRO A 7 -0.72 -57.39 17.19
N TYR A 8 0.49 -57.85 16.86
CA TYR A 8 1.64 -56.97 16.65
C TYR A 8 1.49 -56.13 15.39
N ALA A 9 0.99 -56.72 14.30
CA ALA A 9 0.70 -55.98 13.07
C ALA A 9 -0.35 -54.89 13.29
N VAL A 10 -1.39 -55.16 14.09
CA VAL A 10 -2.41 -54.18 14.47
C VAL A 10 -1.82 -53.05 15.31
N LEU A 11 -0.99 -53.37 16.30
CA LEU A 11 -0.31 -52.35 17.13
C LEU A 11 0.61 -51.44 16.32
N VAL A 12 1.39 -52.02 15.40
CA VAL A 12 2.26 -51.26 14.49
C VAL A 12 1.41 -50.38 13.56
N GLY A 13 0.31 -50.90 13.02
CA GLY A 13 -0.63 -50.14 12.20
C GLY A 13 -1.22 -48.94 12.95
N LEU A 14 -1.62 -49.12 14.21
CA LEU A 14 -2.14 -48.03 15.05
C LEU A 14 -1.06 -46.99 15.38
N LEU A 15 0.18 -47.40 15.63
CA LEU A 15 1.31 -46.48 15.85
C LEU A 15 1.62 -45.65 14.59
N LEU A 16 1.65 -46.29 13.42
CA LEU A 16 1.85 -45.59 12.15
C LEU A 16 0.70 -44.62 11.84
N LEU A 17 -0.54 -45.03 12.10
CA LEU A 17 -1.69 -44.15 11.93
C LEU A 17 -1.65 -42.97 12.90
N GLY A 18 -1.33 -43.21 14.18
CA GLY A 18 -1.24 -42.16 15.19
C GLY A 18 -0.14 -41.14 14.87
N THR A 19 1.03 -41.60 14.46
CA THR A 19 2.13 -40.71 14.04
C THR A 19 1.80 -39.94 12.77
N TYR A 20 1.13 -40.56 11.80
CA TYR A 20 0.67 -39.90 10.57
C TYR A 20 -0.38 -38.80 10.85
N LEU A 21 -1.38 -39.09 11.69
CA LEU A 21 -2.39 -38.11 12.09
C LEU A 21 -1.78 -36.96 12.89
N TYR A 22 -0.84 -37.26 13.80
CA TYR A 22 -0.09 -36.25 14.54
C TYR A 22 0.71 -35.35 13.60
N PHE A 23 1.38 -35.93 12.60
CA PHE A 23 2.15 -35.20 11.61
C PHE A 23 1.27 -34.24 10.79
N ILE A 24 0.09 -34.70 10.33
CA ILE A 24 -0.88 -33.83 9.62
C ILE A 24 -1.37 -32.70 10.53
N ALA A 25 -1.76 -33.02 11.77
CA ALA A 25 -2.25 -32.01 12.71
C ALA A 25 -1.16 -30.97 13.03
N SER A 26 0.09 -31.42 13.19
CA SER A 26 1.24 -30.55 13.42
C SER A 26 1.48 -29.61 12.24
N ARG A 27 1.45 -30.12 11.00
CA ARG A 27 1.59 -29.31 9.78
C ARG A 27 0.49 -28.26 9.63
N ASN A 28 -0.75 -28.61 9.95
CA ASN A 28 -1.87 -27.68 9.89
C ASN A 28 -1.71 -26.56 10.93
N ARG A 29 -1.30 -26.89 12.16
CA ARG A 29 -1.00 -25.88 13.20
C ARG A 29 0.12 -24.94 12.80
N GLU A 30 1.20 -25.46 12.20
CA GLU A 30 2.28 -24.60 11.68
C GLU A 30 1.79 -23.65 10.60
N ALA A 31 0.91 -24.11 9.70
CA ALA A 31 0.35 -23.28 8.64
C ALA A 31 -0.55 -22.17 9.20
N GLU A 32 -1.43 -22.49 10.15
CA GLU A 32 -2.29 -21.52 10.84
C GLU A 32 -1.47 -20.46 11.59
N LEU A 33 -0.44 -20.89 12.34
CA LEU A 33 0.44 -19.96 13.05
C LEU A 33 1.17 -19.01 12.10
N ARG A 34 1.66 -19.52 10.96
CA ARG A 34 2.31 -18.67 9.94
C ARG A 34 1.35 -17.67 9.32
N GLN A 35 0.09 -18.06 9.07
CA GLN A 35 -0.93 -17.16 8.56
C GLN A 35 -1.28 -16.08 9.59
N ALA A 36 -1.45 -16.44 10.86
CA ALA A 36 -1.70 -15.50 11.93
C ALA A 36 -0.54 -14.50 12.11
N LEU A 37 0.70 -14.99 12.08
CA LEU A 37 1.88 -14.12 12.15
C LEU A 37 1.94 -13.11 11.00
N ARG A 38 1.69 -13.55 9.76
CA ARG A 38 1.64 -12.64 8.60
C ARG A 38 0.54 -11.59 8.74
N LYS A 39 -0.64 -11.99 9.24
CA LYS A 39 -1.75 -11.07 9.45
C LYS A 39 -1.37 -9.98 10.46
N HIS A 40 -0.80 -10.37 11.60
CA HIS A 40 -0.36 -9.41 12.61
C HIS A 40 0.79 -8.52 12.13
N GLU A 41 1.69 -9.04 11.30
CA GLU A 41 2.75 -8.23 10.69
C GLU A 41 2.18 -7.13 9.78
N ILE A 42 1.17 -7.45 8.97
CA ILE A 42 0.46 -6.48 8.12
C ILE A 42 -0.25 -5.44 8.98
N GLU A 43 -1.02 -5.87 9.98
CA GLU A 43 -1.72 -4.96 10.91
C GLU A 43 -0.76 -3.99 11.61
N LEU A 44 0.43 -4.48 12.01
CA LEU A 44 1.47 -3.66 12.60
C LEU A 44 2.02 -2.63 11.61
N GLN A 45 2.31 -3.05 10.38
CA GLN A 45 2.80 -2.15 9.33
C GLN A 45 1.79 -1.05 9.00
N ASP A 46 0.50 -1.39 8.90
CA ASP A 46 -0.56 -0.42 8.65
C ASP A 46 -0.68 0.59 9.80
N ALA A 47 -0.64 0.12 11.05
CA ALA A 47 -0.66 1.01 12.22
C ALA A 47 0.55 1.96 12.23
N GLN A 48 1.74 1.46 11.89
CA GLN A 48 2.94 2.29 11.78
C GLN A 48 2.82 3.34 10.67
N GLN A 49 2.24 2.98 9.52
CA GLN A 49 2.00 3.93 8.44
C GLN A 49 1.02 5.02 8.88
N LEU A 50 -0.12 4.65 9.50
CA LEU A 50 -1.11 5.59 10.02
C LEU A 50 -0.48 6.59 10.99
N LEU A 51 0.37 6.13 11.91
CA LEU A 51 1.10 7.01 12.83
C LEU A 51 2.04 7.98 12.09
N LYS A 52 2.77 7.51 11.06
CA LYS A 52 3.61 8.39 10.23
C LYS A 52 2.78 9.45 9.51
N TYR A 53 1.62 9.08 8.98
CA TYR A 53 0.70 10.03 8.34
C TYR A 53 0.16 11.06 9.34
N ALA A 54 -0.27 10.62 10.53
CA ALA A 54 -0.74 11.51 11.59
C ALA A 54 0.36 12.47 12.05
N ALA A 55 1.58 11.98 12.26
CA ALA A 55 2.73 12.81 12.63
C ALA A 55 3.02 13.88 11.56
N ARG A 56 3.04 13.50 10.27
CA ARG A 56 3.23 14.47 9.17
C ARG A 56 2.14 15.53 9.16
N ARG A 57 0.88 15.14 9.39
CA ARG A 57 -0.25 16.07 9.46
C ARG A 57 -0.05 17.09 10.59
N HIS A 58 0.30 16.61 11.78
CA HIS A 58 0.54 17.49 12.93
C HIS A 58 1.76 18.41 12.72
N MET A 59 2.84 17.93 12.12
CA MET A 59 3.98 18.78 11.76
C MET A 59 3.58 19.91 10.81
N GLY A 60 2.71 19.63 9.83
CA GLY A 60 2.17 20.66 8.93
C GLY A 60 1.28 21.68 9.65
N GLU A 61 0.44 21.22 10.58
CA GLU A 61 -0.39 22.10 11.41
C GLU A 61 0.45 22.98 12.34
N VAL A 62 1.51 22.45 12.96
CA VAL A 62 2.47 23.21 13.77
C VAL A 62 3.16 24.26 12.92
N GLY A 63 3.67 23.90 11.73
CA GLY A 63 4.29 24.88 10.84
C GLY A 63 3.33 26.00 10.43
N ARG A 64 2.06 25.66 10.15
CA ARG A 64 1.02 26.65 9.86
C ARG A 64 0.77 27.59 11.04
N LEU A 65 0.66 27.06 12.26
CA LEU A 65 0.45 27.84 13.48
C LEU A 65 1.68 28.69 13.85
N GLU A 66 2.89 28.17 13.64
CA GLU A 66 4.13 28.93 13.86
C GLU A 66 4.26 30.09 12.87
N ASN A 67 3.93 29.87 11.60
CA ASN A 67 3.89 30.93 10.58
C ASN A 67 2.83 31.98 10.91
N ALA A 68 1.65 31.56 11.41
CA ALA A 68 0.63 32.48 11.90
C ALA A 68 1.10 33.28 13.13
N ARG A 69 1.80 32.63 14.08
CA ARG A 69 2.38 33.28 15.26
C ARG A 69 3.46 34.29 14.90
N ARG A 70 4.26 34.02 13.86
CA ARG A 70 5.31 34.94 13.36
C ARG A 70 4.76 36.14 12.58
N GLY A 71 3.43 36.28 12.46
CA GLY A 71 2.83 37.37 11.69
C GLY A 71 3.08 37.27 10.18
N MET A 72 3.55 36.12 9.69
CA MET A 72 3.65 35.81 8.26
C MET A 72 2.28 35.47 7.65
N CYS A 73 1.18 35.69 8.39
CA CYS A 73 -0.15 35.81 7.83
C CYS A 73 -0.24 37.08 6.97
N SER A 74 0.33 37.04 5.76
CA SER A 74 -0.39 37.66 4.66
C SER A 74 -1.79 37.04 4.63
N PRO A 75 -2.86 37.82 4.41
CA PRO A 75 -4.17 37.23 4.12
C PRO A 75 -3.99 36.21 2.98
N PRO A 76 -4.85 35.18 2.85
CA PRO A 76 -4.84 34.35 1.66
C PRO A 76 -5.12 35.30 0.48
N SER A 77 -4.07 35.85 -0.12
CA SER A 77 -4.18 36.48 -1.41
C SER A 77 -4.73 35.38 -2.30
N SER A 78 -5.72 35.73 -3.09
CA SER A 78 -6.28 34.92 -4.16
C SER A 78 -5.20 34.30 -5.09
N GLN A 79 -3.92 34.66 -4.94
CA GLN A 79 -2.74 34.01 -5.53
C GLN A 79 -2.39 32.62 -4.97
N SER A 80 -2.80 32.26 -3.75
CA SER A 80 -2.48 30.95 -3.12
C SER A 80 -3.02 29.75 -3.92
N ASN A 81 -4.23 29.88 -4.47
CA ASN A 81 -4.80 28.81 -5.30
C ASN A 81 -4.04 28.67 -6.63
N GLY A 82 -3.60 29.78 -7.21
CA GLY A 82 -2.79 29.78 -8.43
C GLY A 82 -1.42 29.13 -8.22
N THR A 83 -0.76 29.34 -7.08
CA THR A 83 0.54 28.72 -6.80
C THR A 83 0.41 27.22 -6.53
N MET A 84 -0.58 26.79 -5.74
CA MET A 84 -0.84 25.36 -5.50
C MET A 84 -1.28 24.64 -6.78
N PHE A 85 -2.13 25.27 -7.60
CA PHE A 85 -2.54 24.73 -8.89
C PHE A 85 -1.36 24.62 -9.86
N ARG A 86 -0.50 25.65 -9.93
CA ARG A 86 0.72 25.63 -10.76
C ARG A 86 1.71 24.56 -10.31
N GLU A 87 1.87 24.36 -9.00
CA GLU A 87 2.71 23.31 -8.44
C GLU A 87 2.15 21.91 -8.72
N ALA A 88 0.82 21.73 -8.62
CA ALA A 88 0.14 20.50 -8.98
C ALA A 88 0.27 20.20 -10.49
N LYS A 89 0.07 21.20 -11.35
CA LYS A 89 0.25 21.11 -12.81
C LYS A 89 1.69 20.73 -13.18
N SER A 90 2.67 21.37 -12.55
CA SER A 90 4.09 21.05 -12.73
C SER A 90 4.43 19.62 -12.28
N SER A 91 3.90 19.20 -11.13
CA SER A 91 4.09 17.84 -10.62
C SER A 91 3.43 16.79 -11.52
N PHE A 92 2.24 17.07 -12.06
CA PHE A 92 1.55 16.21 -13.02
C PHE A 92 2.35 16.07 -14.32
N ALA A 93 2.84 17.17 -14.90
CA ALA A 93 3.71 17.13 -16.08
C ALA A 93 4.93 16.26 -15.82
N ARG A 94 5.58 16.43 -14.67
CA ARG A 94 6.77 15.65 -14.29
C ARG A 94 6.48 14.16 -14.10
N LEU A 95 5.32 13.77 -13.63
CA LEU A 95 5.04 12.35 -13.36
C LEU A 95 4.49 11.61 -14.59
N PHE A 96 3.79 12.33 -15.47
CA PHE A 96 2.98 11.72 -16.53
C PHE A 96 3.37 12.15 -17.94
N HIS A 97 4.49 12.86 -18.12
CA HIS A 97 4.95 13.26 -19.46
C HIS A 97 5.11 12.02 -20.36
N PRO A 98 4.55 12.02 -21.59
CA PRO A 98 4.63 10.88 -22.50
C PRO A 98 6.07 10.54 -22.91
N ASP A 99 6.98 11.51 -22.85
CA ASP A 99 8.41 11.29 -23.16
C ASP A 99 9.15 10.47 -22.11
N TRP A 100 8.62 10.39 -20.89
CA TRP A 100 9.25 9.65 -19.79
C TRP A 100 8.58 8.30 -19.54
N ALA A 101 7.65 7.91 -20.42
CA ALA A 101 6.93 6.66 -20.31
C ALA A 101 7.74 5.50 -20.91
N GLU A 102 8.31 4.66 -20.06
CA GLU A 102 8.79 3.33 -20.42
C GLU A 102 7.59 2.38 -20.53
N GLY A 103 7.49 1.64 -21.64
CA GLY A 103 6.37 0.73 -21.92
C GLY A 103 6.21 0.40 -23.41
N ASP A 104 5.27 -0.50 -23.71
CA ASP A 104 4.92 -0.90 -25.09
C ASP A 104 4.36 0.29 -25.89
N ILE A 105 4.51 0.26 -27.22
CA ILE A 105 4.09 1.34 -28.14
C ILE A 105 2.63 1.73 -27.89
N ARG A 106 1.76 0.73 -27.68
CA ARG A 106 0.34 0.93 -27.41
C ARG A 106 0.05 1.59 -26.06
N GLU A 107 0.82 1.26 -25.02
CA GLU A 107 0.69 1.90 -23.71
C GLU A 107 1.15 3.36 -23.74
N ARG A 108 2.18 3.66 -24.54
CA ARG A 108 2.66 5.03 -24.76
C ARG A 108 1.61 5.88 -25.47
N GLU A 109 0.94 5.33 -26.49
CA GLU A 109 -0.17 6.01 -27.18
C GLU A 109 -1.34 6.31 -26.23
N ILE A 110 -1.78 5.31 -25.45
CA ILE A 110 -2.87 5.50 -24.48
C ILE A 110 -2.49 6.56 -23.44
N ARG A 111 -1.27 6.53 -22.93
CA ARG A 111 -0.79 7.51 -21.95
C ARG A 111 -0.70 8.91 -22.57
N ALA A 112 -0.27 9.04 -23.82
CA ALA A 112 -0.21 10.31 -24.52
C ALA A 112 -1.61 10.93 -24.70
N GLU A 113 -2.60 10.13 -25.11
CA GLU A 113 -3.98 10.61 -25.25
C GLU A 113 -4.60 10.99 -23.90
N MET A 114 -4.36 10.19 -22.85
CA MET A 114 -4.81 10.51 -21.50
C MET A 114 -4.15 11.81 -21.00
N PHE A 115 -2.84 11.93 -21.15
CA PHE A 115 -2.09 13.13 -20.76
C PHE A 115 -2.67 14.37 -21.46
N LYS A 116 -2.91 14.30 -22.77
CA LYS A 116 -3.49 15.39 -23.56
C LYS A 116 -4.86 15.83 -23.05
N GLN A 117 -5.76 14.89 -22.78
CA GLN A 117 -7.10 15.21 -22.27
C GLN A 117 -7.04 15.87 -20.89
N PHE A 118 -6.25 15.31 -19.98
CA PHE A 118 -6.09 15.89 -18.63
C PHE A 118 -5.37 17.24 -18.66
N TRP A 119 -4.36 17.39 -19.51
CA TRP A 119 -3.63 18.64 -19.65
C TRP A 119 -4.52 19.77 -20.18
N ALA A 120 -5.35 19.48 -21.18
CA ALA A 120 -6.32 20.45 -21.71
C ALA A 120 -7.33 20.91 -20.65
N GLU A 121 -7.78 20.00 -19.79
CA GLU A 121 -8.65 20.36 -18.66
C GLU A 121 -7.93 21.20 -17.61
N LEU A 122 -6.68 20.88 -17.28
CA LEU A 122 -5.88 21.70 -16.37
C LEU A 122 -5.68 23.12 -16.93
N GLU A 123 -5.34 23.26 -18.21
CA GLU A 123 -5.23 24.58 -18.86
C GLU A 123 -6.55 25.34 -18.94
N ARG A 124 -7.68 24.63 -19.02
CA ARG A 124 -9.01 25.26 -18.99
C ARG A 124 -9.33 25.80 -17.60
N ILE A 125 -8.98 25.08 -16.54
CA ILE A 125 -9.16 25.52 -15.16
C ILE A 125 -8.25 26.72 -14.87
N GLU A 126 -6.98 26.68 -15.31
CA GLU A 126 -6.03 27.77 -15.15
C GLU A 126 -6.49 29.06 -15.84
N ARG A 127 -7.05 28.96 -17.05
CA ARG A 127 -7.58 30.13 -17.79
C ARG A 127 -8.85 30.72 -17.19
N ARG A 128 -9.57 29.97 -16.34
CA ARG A 128 -10.81 30.40 -15.68
C ARG A 128 -10.58 30.92 -14.26
N ALA A 129 -9.40 30.67 -13.69
CA ALA A 129 -8.98 31.12 -12.37
C ALA A 129 -8.32 32.50 -12.43
#